data_AF-A0A0T6A749-F1
#
_entry.id   AF-A0A0T6A749-F1
#
_cell.length_a   1.000
_cell.length_b   1.000
_cell.length_c   1.000
_cell.angle_alpha   90.00
_cell.angle_beta   90.00
_cell.angle_gamma   90.00
#
_symmetry.space_group_name_H-M   'P 1'
#
loop_
_entity.id
_entity.type
_entity.pdbx_description
1 polymer ?
#
loop_
_entity_poly.entity_id
_entity_poly.type
_entity_poly.pdbx_seq_one_letter_code
_entity_poly.pdbx_strand_id
1 'polypeptide(L)'
;LFGTGGGFKSTLEIAGSLLTATGSPLTLTGEFLYIHSGGQLKATSTTEPVIGLSGGAHSATRLANLDAALLEASTPLLRLTNGGSLTTTQDTLRLAQQATVKVNGNPVILLDGSTLTLSRGALASVTGGSTLTATGGNGALVLMKNGSTLNIGNQLSPGRDTLLILSGASTVSLKFLVKFEGALLNTINVWNTLAPTTFISGIPIRIEGGMTSNNTFNIGSNPISGLNSSGNRIFINGTALPNNATTGVTGSLILVSGTRSTVKIQ
;
A
#
# COMPACT_ATOMS: atom_id res chain seq x y z
N LEU A 1 -3.91 2.48 -20.41
CA LEU A 1 -4.81 1.31 -20.53
C LEU A 1 -4.02 0.20 -21.19
N PHE A 2 -3.84 -0.95 -20.51
CA PHE A 2 -3.22 -2.14 -21.10
C PHE A 2 -4.09 -3.35 -20.84
N GLY A 3 -4.54 -4.03 -21.90
CA GLY A 3 -5.30 -5.27 -21.81
C GLY A 3 -5.70 -5.75 -23.20
N THR A 4 -6.00 -7.05 -23.34
CA THR A 4 -6.49 -7.60 -24.61
C THR A 4 -7.95 -8.02 -24.45
N GLY A 5 -8.77 -7.69 -25.44
CA GLY A 5 -10.17 -8.14 -25.48
C GLY A 5 -10.35 -9.60 -25.92
N GLY A 6 -9.33 -10.47 -25.85
CA GLY A 6 -9.35 -11.74 -26.61
C GLY A 6 -8.40 -12.87 -26.20
N GLY A 7 -7.94 -12.95 -24.94
CA GLY A 7 -7.20 -14.13 -24.44
C GLY A 7 -5.70 -14.18 -24.73
N PHE A 8 -5.14 -13.18 -25.42
CA PHE A 8 -3.68 -13.02 -25.56
C PHE A 8 -3.12 -12.19 -24.39
N LYS A 9 -1.99 -12.58 -23.81
CA LYS A 9 -1.34 -11.74 -22.79
C LYS A 9 -0.50 -10.67 -23.49
N SER A 10 -0.86 -9.39 -23.34
CA SER A 10 -0.05 -8.28 -23.85
C SER A 10 0.99 -7.89 -22.80
N THR A 11 2.27 -7.83 -23.17
CA THR A 11 3.35 -7.42 -22.28
C THR A 11 3.95 -6.10 -22.73
N LEU A 12 4.01 -5.13 -21.82
CA LEU A 12 4.86 -3.95 -21.92
C LEU A 12 6.07 -4.13 -21.01
N GLU A 13 7.28 -4.09 -21.57
CA GLU A 13 8.52 -4.02 -20.79
C GLU A 13 9.13 -2.61 -20.93
N ILE A 14 9.48 -1.99 -19.80
CA ILE A 14 10.08 -0.66 -19.75
C ILE A 14 11.36 -0.66 -18.93
N ALA A 15 12.38 0.05 -19.42
CA ALA A 15 13.68 0.18 -18.75
C ALA A 15 13.81 1.44 -17.87
N GLY A 16 12.79 2.31 -17.88
CA GLY A 16 12.70 3.52 -17.05
C GLY A 16 11.31 3.67 -16.43
N SER A 17 10.98 4.88 -15.98
CA SER A 17 9.63 5.19 -15.50
C SER A 17 8.60 5.06 -16.62
N LEU A 18 7.40 4.60 -16.28
CA LEU A 18 6.23 4.74 -17.15
C LEU A 18 5.79 6.21 -17.19
N LEU A 19 5.88 6.88 -16.04
CA LEU A 19 5.51 8.28 -15.87
C LEU A 19 6.44 8.97 -14.87
N THR A 20 6.90 10.17 -15.24
CA THR A 20 7.55 11.10 -14.32
C THR A 20 6.88 12.47 -14.43
N ALA A 21 6.59 13.10 -13.29
CA ALA A 21 6.07 14.47 -13.22
C ALA A 21 6.86 15.29 -12.20
N THR A 22 7.19 16.53 -12.57
CA THR A 22 7.98 17.43 -11.73
C THR A 22 7.30 18.80 -11.60
N GLY A 23 6.97 19.19 -10.38
CA GLY A 23 6.44 20.52 -10.02
C GLY A 23 5.00 20.79 -10.44
N SER A 24 4.57 20.33 -11.62
CA SER A 24 3.22 20.56 -12.14
C SER A 24 2.21 19.53 -11.63
N PRO A 25 0.97 19.95 -11.30
CA PRO A 25 -0.07 19.03 -10.87
C PRO A 25 -0.47 18.08 -12.01
N LEU A 26 -0.79 16.84 -11.64
CA LEU A 26 -1.50 15.90 -12.51
C LEU A 26 -2.84 15.61 -11.86
N THR A 27 -3.92 15.95 -12.57
CA THR A 27 -5.30 15.75 -12.08
C THR A 27 -5.99 14.76 -12.99
N LEU A 28 -6.14 13.53 -12.52
CA LEU A 28 -6.80 12.45 -13.25
C LEU A 28 -8.16 12.18 -12.60
N THR A 29 -9.19 12.01 -13.42
CA THR A 29 -10.48 11.50 -12.96
C THR A 29 -10.48 9.96 -12.84
N GLY A 30 -9.53 9.29 -13.48
CA GLY A 30 -9.30 7.84 -13.40
C GLY A 30 -8.04 7.48 -12.61
N GLU A 31 -7.47 6.30 -12.89
CA GLU A 31 -6.20 5.85 -12.31
C GLU A 31 -4.99 6.31 -13.14
N PHE A 32 -3.81 6.40 -12.51
CA PHE A 32 -2.55 6.58 -13.26
C PHE A 32 -2.23 5.35 -14.11
N LEU A 33 -2.49 4.17 -13.57
CA LEU A 33 -2.24 2.89 -14.24
C LEU A 33 -3.44 1.98 -14.13
N TYR A 34 -3.96 1.53 -15.27
CA TYR A 34 -4.95 0.47 -15.35
C TYR A 34 -4.44 -0.65 -16.26
N ILE A 35 -4.23 -1.83 -15.67
CA ILE A 35 -3.88 -3.07 -16.37
C ILE A 35 -5.01 -4.07 -16.13
N HIS A 36 -5.58 -4.59 -17.20
CA HIS A 36 -6.71 -5.49 -17.13
C HIS A 36 -6.57 -6.66 -18.09
N SER A 37 -7.47 -7.65 -17.96
CA SER A 37 -7.67 -8.72 -18.95
C SER A 37 -6.37 -9.46 -19.33
N GLY A 38 -5.55 -9.84 -18.35
CA GLY A 38 -4.31 -10.59 -18.61
C GLY A 38 -3.11 -9.74 -19.03
N GLY A 39 -3.24 -8.41 -19.06
CA GLY A 39 -2.14 -7.50 -19.38
C GLY A 39 -0.97 -7.61 -18.40
N GLN A 40 0.24 -7.36 -18.89
CA GLN A 40 1.47 -7.44 -18.11
C GLN A 40 2.31 -6.17 -18.28
N LEU A 41 2.82 -5.65 -17.16
CA LEU A 41 3.83 -4.60 -17.13
C LEU A 41 5.07 -5.13 -16.39
N LYS A 42 6.23 -5.02 -17.04
CA LYS A 42 7.52 -5.34 -16.44
C LYS A 42 8.41 -4.10 -16.47
N ALA A 43 8.63 -3.50 -15.30
CA ALA A 43 9.55 -2.39 -15.12
C ALA A 43 10.91 -2.90 -14.65
N THR A 44 11.90 -2.86 -15.54
CA THR A 44 13.22 -3.45 -15.32
C THR A 44 14.26 -2.48 -14.77
N SER A 45 13.92 -1.18 -14.69
CA SER A 45 14.79 -0.19 -14.06
C SER A 45 15.13 -0.58 -12.63
N THR A 46 16.37 -0.32 -12.22
CA THR A 46 16.86 -0.50 -10.84
C THR A 46 16.94 0.81 -10.07
N THR A 47 16.74 1.95 -10.74
CA THR A 47 16.86 3.30 -10.14
C THR A 47 15.55 4.08 -10.23
N GLU A 48 14.84 3.97 -11.35
CA GLU A 48 13.63 4.74 -11.64
C GLU A 48 12.37 4.02 -11.16
N PRO A 49 11.45 4.69 -10.47
CA PRO A 49 10.16 4.11 -10.08
C PRO A 49 9.27 3.85 -11.29
N VAL A 50 8.20 3.04 -11.15
CA VAL A 50 7.20 2.92 -12.23
C VAL A 50 6.51 4.27 -12.46
N ILE A 51 6.11 4.94 -11.38
CA ILE A 51 5.53 6.28 -11.38
C ILE A 51 6.35 7.15 -10.41
N GLY A 52 7.01 8.19 -10.95
CA GLY A 52 7.77 9.17 -10.19
C GLY A 52 7.06 10.52 -10.13
N LEU A 53 6.75 11.01 -8.93
CA LEU A 53 6.11 12.29 -8.72
C LEU A 53 7.01 13.15 -7.81
N SER A 54 7.47 14.29 -8.31
CA SER A 54 8.42 15.17 -7.60
C SER A 54 7.88 16.59 -7.48
N GLY A 55 7.60 17.05 -6.26
CA GLY A 55 6.87 18.29 -6.05
C GLY A 55 5.44 18.22 -6.60
N GLY A 56 4.75 19.35 -6.70
CA GLY A 56 3.39 19.42 -7.24
C GLY A 56 2.31 18.80 -6.35
N ALA A 57 1.05 19.03 -6.75
CA ALA A 57 -0.13 18.48 -6.10
C ALA A 57 -0.91 17.61 -7.09
N HIS A 58 -0.82 16.30 -6.93
CA HIS A 58 -1.40 15.32 -7.82
C HIS A 58 -2.69 14.73 -7.24
N SER A 59 -3.62 14.38 -8.11
CA SER A 59 -4.84 13.68 -7.72
C SER A 59 -5.26 12.65 -8.76
N ALA A 60 -5.82 11.55 -8.28
CA ALA A 60 -6.36 10.48 -9.11
C ALA A 60 -7.47 9.74 -8.35
N THR A 61 -8.23 8.89 -9.03
CA THR A 61 -9.11 7.94 -8.34
C THR A 61 -8.27 6.88 -7.62
N ARG A 62 -7.21 6.37 -8.27
CA ARG A 62 -6.23 5.43 -7.71
C ARG A 62 -4.86 5.70 -8.32
N LEU A 63 -3.80 5.20 -7.68
CA LEU A 63 -2.50 5.09 -8.34
C LEU A 63 -2.57 3.97 -9.39
N ALA A 64 -2.99 2.77 -8.98
CA ALA A 64 -3.06 1.63 -9.89
C ALA A 64 -4.26 0.73 -9.62
N ASN A 65 -4.86 0.26 -10.71
CA ASN A 65 -5.91 -0.76 -10.72
C ASN A 65 -5.44 -1.93 -11.60
N LEU A 66 -5.41 -3.12 -11.02
CA LEU A 66 -4.91 -4.34 -11.66
C LEU A 66 -5.99 -5.41 -11.58
N ASP A 67 -6.43 -5.87 -12.75
CA ASP A 67 -7.50 -6.83 -12.91
C ASP A 67 -7.04 -8.01 -13.76
N ALA A 68 -6.88 -9.19 -13.15
CA ALA A 68 -6.27 -10.35 -13.81
C ALA A 68 -4.93 -10.01 -14.48
N ALA A 69 -4.14 -9.11 -13.88
CA ALA A 69 -2.94 -8.52 -14.47
C ALA A 69 -1.66 -9.01 -13.79
N LEU A 70 -0.52 -8.89 -14.49
CA LEU A 70 0.82 -9.04 -13.90
C LEU A 70 1.55 -7.69 -13.89
N LEU A 71 2.12 -7.32 -12.75
CA LEU A 71 3.05 -6.21 -12.66
C LEU A 71 4.30 -6.63 -11.90
N GLU A 72 5.45 -6.53 -12.55
CA GLU A 72 6.75 -6.71 -11.93
C GLU A 72 7.55 -5.42 -11.95
N ALA A 73 8.14 -5.05 -10.81
CA ALA A 73 9.01 -3.89 -10.69
C ALA A 73 10.24 -4.20 -9.85
N SER A 74 11.39 -3.67 -10.26
CA SER A 74 12.65 -3.74 -9.49
C SER A 74 12.91 -2.50 -8.64
N THR A 75 11.98 -1.55 -8.64
CA THR A 75 11.96 -0.28 -7.89
C THR A 75 10.55 -0.03 -7.36
N PRO A 76 10.31 1.01 -6.53
CA PRO A 76 8.96 1.32 -6.07
C PRO A 76 7.97 1.56 -7.21
N LEU A 77 6.72 1.15 -7.02
CA LEU A 77 5.64 1.46 -7.96
C LEU A 77 5.36 2.96 -7.98
N LEU A 78 5.35 3.56 -6.80
CA LEU A 78 5.28 5.00 -6.61
C LEU A 78 6.49 5.48 -5.82
N ARG A 79 7.11 6.55 -6.32
CA ARG A 79 8.01 7.39 -5.55
C ARG A 79 7.48 8.81 -5.56
N LEU A 80 7.22 9.35 -4.36
CA LEU A 80 6.82 10.74 -4.16
C LEU A 80 7.93 11.48 -3.40
N THR A 81 8.46 12.55 -4.00
CA THR A 81 9.64 13.28 -3.50
C THR A 81 9.43 14.80 -3.51
N ASN A 82 10.37 15.53 -2.89
CA ASN A 82 10.52 16.99 -3.03
C ASN A 82 9.25 17.79 -2.65
N GLY A 83 8.61 17.43 -1.55
CA GLY A 83 7.39 18.12 -1.08
C GLY A 83 6.16 17.82 -1.93
N GLY A 84 6.22 16.81 -2.81
CA GLY A 84 5.09 16.39 -3.64
C GLY A 84 3.93 15.88 -2.80
N SER A 85 2.72 16.03 -3.33
CA SER A 85 1.52 15.44 -2.75
C SER A 85 0.74 14.61 -3.76
N LEU A 86 0.17 13.50 -3.33
CA LEU A 86 -0.77 12.70 -4.10
C LEU A 86 -2.03 12.48 -3.27
N THR A 87 -3.20 12.73 -3.86
CA THR A 87 -4.49 12.36 -3.29
C THR A 87 -5.16 11.27 -4.14
N THR A 88 -5.52 10.14 -3.53
CA THR A 88 -6.38 9.13 -4.16
C THR A 88 -7.75 9.09 -3.50
N THR A 89 -8.81 9.09 -4.30
CA THR A 89 -10.20 9.11 -3.78
C THR A 89 -10.75 7.73 -3.43
N GLN A 90 -10.10 6.66 -3.93
CA GLN A 90 -10.34 5.24 -3.61
C GLN A 90 -9.01 4.54 -3.27
N ASP A 91 -9.01 3.21 -3.09
CA ASP A 91 -7.78 2.46 -2.75
C ASP A 91 -6.62 2.88 -3.67
N THR A 92 -5.48 3.24 -3.09
CA THR A 92 -4.34 3.73 -3.86
C THR A 92 -3.87 2.65 -4.83
N LEU A 93 -3.74 1.41 -4.36
CA LEU A 93 -3.47 0.23 -5.18
C LEU A 93 -4.62 -0.78 -5.05
N ARG A 94 -5.23 -1.18 -6.17
CA ARG A 94 -6.24 -2.23 -6.22
C ARG A 94 -5.77 -3.40 -7.06
N LEU A 95 -5.82 -4.60 -6.48
CA LEU A 95 -5.60 -5.87 -7.16
C LEU A 95 -6.90 -6.70 -7.04
N ALA A 96 -7.40 -7.14 -8.19
CA ALA A 96 -8.61 -7.93 -8.29
C ALA A 96 -8.45 -9.06 -9.32
N GLN A 97 -9.31 -10.07 -9.20
CA GLN A 97 -9.44 -11.19 -10.14
C GLN A 97 -8.10 -11.86 -10.47
N GLN A 98 -7.37 -12.32 -9.45
CA GLN A 98 -6.09 -13.02 -9.59
C GLN A 98 -4.95 -12.15 -10.15
N ALA A 99 -4.99 -10.82 -9.91
CA ALA A 99 -3.88 -9.95 -10.23
C ALA A 99 -2.64 -10.28 -9.38
N THR A 100 -1.45 -10.15 -9.97
CA THR A 100 -0.16 -10.39 -9.32
C THR A 100 0.72 -9.17 -9.43
N VAL A 101 1.17 -8.64 -8.29
CA VAL A 101 2.16 -7.57 -8.21
C VAL A 101 3.39 -8.08 -7.46
N LYS A 102 4.57 -7.88 -8.05
CA LYS A 102 5.87 -8.24 -7.47
C LYS A 102 6.82 -7.04 -7.52
N VAL A 103 7.24 -6.58 -6.35
CA VAL A 103 8.25 -5.54 -6.19
C VAL A 103 9.50 -6.17 -5.56
N ASN A 104 10.59 -6.22 -6.32
CA ASN A 104 11.80 -6.94 -5.91
C ASN A 104 12.71 -6.06 -5.06
N GLY A 105 12.94 -6.43 -3.80
CA GLY A 105 13.92 -5.80 -2.91
C GLY A 105 13.56 -4.38 -2.43
N ASN A 106 12.42 -3.85 -2.88
CA ASN A 106 12.03 -2.44 -2.75
C ASN A 106 10.62 -2.31 -2.14
N PRO A 107 10.27 -1.13 -1.58
CA PRO A 107 8.92 -0.88 -1.11
C PRO A 107 7.96 -0.70 -2.30
N VAL A 108 6.68 -1.02 -2.11
CA VAL A 108 5.64 -0.74 -3.12
C VAL A 108 5.49 0.77 -3.31
N ILE A 109 5.46 1.52 -2.20
CA ILE A 109 5.35 2.97 -2.18
C ILE A 109 6.52 3.56 -1.38
N LEU A 110 7.21 4.55 -1.96
CA LEU A 110 8.21 5.36 -1.27
C LEU A 110 7.70 6.81 -1.16
N LEU A 111 7.63 7.30 0.07
CA LEU A 111 7.40 8.71 0.39
C LEU A 111 8.69 9.29 0.95
N ASP A 112 9.19 10.36 0.36
CA ASP A 112 10.40 11.06 0.79
C ASP A 112 10.14 12.57 0.89
N GLY A 113 10.03 13.08 2.12
CA GLY A 113 9.62 14.45 2.40
C GLY A 113 8.32 14.84 1.69
N SER A 114 7.32 13.95 1.68
CA SER A 114 6.15 14.07 0.81
C SER A 114 4.86 13.58 1.48
N THR A 115 3.69 13.91 0.88
CA THR A 115 2.38 13.57 1.44
C THR A 115 1.52 12.70 0.52
N LEU A 116 1.06 11.54 1.00
CA LEU A 116 0.03 10.75 0.34
C LEU A 116 -1.26 10.79 1.15
N THR A 117 -2.36 11.16 0.52
CA THR A 117 -3.70 11.17 1.14
C THR A 117 -4.62 10.22 0.41
N LEU A 118 -5.23 9.31 1.17
CA LEU A 118 -6.22 8.36 0.70
C LEU A 118 -7.57 8.72 1.33
N SER A 119 -8.51 9.25 0.54
CA SER A 119 -9.79 9.70 1.08
C SER A 119 -10.70 8.55 1.52
N ARG A 120 -10.68 7.43 0.78
CA ARG A 120 -11.47 6.23 1.07
C ARG A 120 -10.77 4.96 0.56
N GLY A 121 -10.97 3.83 1.24
CA GLY A 121 -10.42 2.53 0.86
C GLY A 121 -9.11 2.19 1.56
N ALA A 122 -8.26 1.40 0.92
CA ALA A 122 -6.96 1.01 1.48
C ALA A 122 -5.75 1.53 0.69
N LEU A 123 -4.59 1.62 1.36
CA LEU A 123 -3.35 1.89 0.63
C LEU A 123 -3.09 0.77 -0.40
N ALA A 124 -3.36 -0.49 -0.02
CA ALA A 124 -3.51 -1.60 -0.95
C ALA A 124 -4.73 -2.46 -0.63
N SER A 125 -5.55 -2.75 -1.64
CA SER A 125 -6.67 -3.68 -1.59
C SER A 125 -6.36 -4.88 -2.48
N VAL A 126 -6.22 -6.07 -1.89
CA VAL A 126 -5.80 -7.30 -2.56
C VAL A 126 -6.92 -8.34 -2.45
N THR A 127 -7.65 -8.54 -3.56
CA THR A 127 -8.94 -9.25 -3.56
C THR A 127 -9.03 -10.29 -4.67
N GLY A 128 -9.92 -11.27 -4.53
CA GLY A 128 -10.26 -12.21 -5.60
C GLY A 128 -9.09 -13.11 -6.04
N GLY A 129 -8.34 -13.66 -5.09
CA GLY A 129 -7.21 -14.55 -5.33
C GLY A 129 -5.93 -13.83 -5.77
N SER A 130 -5.87 -12.52 -5.57
CA SER A 130 -4.73 -11.70 -6.01
C SER A 130 -3.53 -11.85 -5.07
N THR A 131 -2.34 -11.50 -5.57
CA THR A 131 -1.08 -11.57 -4.82
C THR A 131 -0.31 -10.25 -4.88
N LEU A 132 0.11 -9.74 -3.74
CA LEU A 132 1.06 -8.62 -3.62
C LEU A 132 2.32 -9.08 -2.90
N THR A 133 3.48 -8.96 -3.54
CA THR A 133 4.77 -9.31 -2.96
C THR A 133 5.73 -8.13 -2.99
N ALA A 134 6.31 -7.77 -1.85
CA ALA A 134 7.43 -6.84 -1.74
C ALA A 134 8.40 -7.35 -0.67
N THR A 135 9.28 -8.26 -1.07
CA THR A 135 10.21 -8.97 -0.19
C THR A 135 11.65 -8.59 -0.49
N GLY A 136 12.56 -8.76 0.48
CA GLY A 136 13.97 -8.36 0.39
C GLY A 136 14.30 -7.20 1.33
N GLY A 137 15.52 -6.66 1.26
CA GLY A 137 16.07 -5.75 2.28
C GLY A 137 15.21 -4.51 2.59
N ASN A 138 14.57 -3.93 1.57
CA ASN A 138 13.66 -2.78 1.71
C ASN A 138 12.21 -3.11 1.34
N GLY A 139 11.85 -4.39 1.27
CA GLY A 139 10.51 -4.83 0.89
C GLY A 139 9.45 -4.33 1.88
N ALA A 140 8.64 -3.35 1.50
CA ALA A 140 7.59 -2.83 2.38
C ALA A 140 6.34 -2.46 1.60
N LEU A 141 5.17 -2.40 2.25
CA LEU A 141 4.02 -1.76 1.60
C LEU A 141 4.30 -0.26 1.43
N VAL A 142 4.82 0.39 2.48
CA VAL A 142 5.27 1.77 2.41
C VAL A 142 6.59 1.98 3.15
N LEU A 143 7.52 2.67 2.50
CA LEU A 143 8.72 3.25 3.10
C LEU A 143 8.52 4.76 3.20
N MET A 144 8.74 5.32 4.39
CA MET A 144 8.59 6.74 4.67
C MET A 144 9.92 7.35 5.13
N LYS A 145 10.30 8.46 4.50
CA LYS A 145 11.54 9.19 4.72
C LYS A 145 11.31 10.68 4.91
N ASN A 146 12.26 11.30 5.63
CA ASN A 146 12.51 12.74 5.60
C ASN A 146 11.28 13.64 5.85
N GLY A 147 10.42 13.27 6.80
CA GLY A 147 9.26 14.10 7.14
C GLY A 147 7.98 13.75 6.39
N SER A 148 7.86 12.52 5.89
CA SER A 148 6.71 12.13 5.07
C SER A 148 5.44 11.95 5.90
N THR A 149 4.31 12.20 5.25
CA THR A 149 2.97 12.01 5.83
C THR A 149 2.11 11.09 4.97
N LEU A 150 1.42 10.14 5.60
CA LEU A 150 0.42 9.30 4.98
C LEU A 150 -0.91 9.46 5.73
N ASN A 151 -1.93 9.97 5.05
CA ASN A 151 -3.27 10.13 5.63
C ASN A 151 -4.22 9.11 5.00
N ILE A 152 -4.92 8.33 5.81
CA ILE A 152 -5.85 7.28 5.39
C ILE A 152 -7.20 7.51 6.05
N GLY A 153 -8.23 7.59 5.20
CA GLY A 153 -9.60 7.86 5.61
C GLY A 153 -9.83 9.33 5.95
N ASN A 154 -11.03 9.59 6.48
CA ASN A 154 -11.46 10.94 6.85
C ASN A 154 -11.86 10.96 8.32
N GLN A 155 -11.27 11.85 9.10
CA GLN A 155 -11.60 12.04 10.52
C GLN A 155 -13.09 12.37 10.75
N LEU A 156 -13.69 13.17 9.86
CA LEU A 156 -15.09 13.62 9.99
C LEU A 156 -16.10 12.55 9.57
N SER A 157 -15.67 11.57 8.77
CA SER A 157 -16.50 10.44 8.36
C SER A 157 -15.65 9.18 8.22
N PRO A 158 -15.20 8.59 9.35
CA PRO A 158 -14.30 7.44 9.31
C PRO A 158 -15.01 6.25 8.65
N GLY A 159 -14.37 5.70 7.62
CA GLY A 159 -14.88 4.55 6.89
C GLY A 159 -14.27 3.24 7.36
N ARG A 160 -14.00 2.38 6.38
CA ARG A 160 -13.30 1.11 6.55
C ARG A 160 -11.85 1.20 6.06
N ASP A 161 -11.28 2.39 6.21
CA ASP A 161 -10.07 2.79 5.51
C ASP A 161 -8.83 2.29 6.27
N THR A 162 -7.91 1.63 5.59
CA THR A 162 -6.79 0.91 6.24
C THR A 162 -5.52 0.95 5.39
N LEU A 163 -4.39 0.44 5.91
CA LEU A 163 -3.21 0.23 5.06
C LEU A 163 -3.45 -0.92 4.09
N LEU A 164 -4.08 -2.00 4.55
CA LEU A 164 -4.19 -3.23 3.79
C LEU A 164 -5.56 -3.89 3.94
N ILE A 165 -6.21 -4.16 2.81
CA ILE A 165 -7.40 -5.01 2.74
C ILE A 165 -7.05 -6.31 2.02
N LEU A 166 -7.46 -7.45 2.59
CA LEU A 166 -7.40 -8.75 1.92
C LEU A 166 -8.77 -9.42 1.89
N SER A 167 -9.12 -10.02 0.75
CA SER A 167 -10.30 -10.88 0.64
C SER A 167 -10.20 -11.92 -0.47
N GLY A 168 -11.08 -12.93 -0.43
CA GLY A 168 -11.25 -13.90 -1.51
C GLY A 168 -10.00 -14.74 -1.76
N ALA A 169 -9.43 -15.37 -0.73
CA ALA A 169 -8.23 -16.20 -0.82
C ALA A 169 -6.98 -15.49 -1.39
N SER A 170 -6.80 -14.21 -1.07
CA SER A 170 -5.67 -13.40 -1.55
C SER A 170 -4.44 -13.51 -0.66
N THR A 171 -3.25 -13.22 -1.21
CA THR A 171 -1.97 -13.30 -0.50
C THR A 171 -1.22 -11.98 -0.53
N VAL A 172 -0.70 -11.57 0.63
CA VAL A 172 0.24 -10.46 0.75
C VAL A 172 1.50 -10.95 1.44
N SER A 173 2.66 -10.73 0.82
CA SER A 173 3.97 -11.10 1.37
C SER A 173 4.93 -9.91 1.33
N LEU A 174 5.29 -9.40 2.51
CA LEU A 174 6.12 -8.22 2.68
C LEU A 174 7.31 -8.52 3.60
N LYS A 175 8.38 -7.72 3.53
CA LYS A 175 9.39 -7.69 4.62
C LYS A 175 8.91 -6.80 5.78
N PHE A 176 8.31 -5.65 5.47
CA PHE A 176 7.67 -4.76 6.44
C PHE A 176 6.28 -4.34 5.97
N LEU A 177 5.32 -4.17 6.88
CA LEU A 177 4.09 -3.43 6.56
C LEU A 177 4.44 -1.95 6.35
N VAL A 178 5.19 -1.37 7.28
CA VAL A 178 5.66 0.01 7.21
C VAL A 178 7.13 0.03 7.61
N LYS A 179 7.93 0.77 6.86
CA LYS A 179 9.32 1.05 7.21
C LYS A 179 9.51 2.56 7.33
N PHE A 180 9.95 3.02 8.49
CA PHE A 180 10.38 4.39 8.69
C PHE A 180 11.90 4.49 8.60
N GLU A 181 12.38 5.50 7.88
CA GLU A 181 13.80 5.85 7.76
C GLU A 181 14.01 7.37 7.79
N GLY A 182 15.26 7.79 7.99
CA GLY A 182 15.64 9.20 8.05
C GLY A 182 15.57 9.80 9.45
N ALA A 183 16.07 11.04 9.58
CA ALA A 183 16.19 11.75 10.86
C ALA A 183 14.94 12.57 11.20
N LEU A 184 14.12 12.92 10.20
CA LEU A 184 12.91 13.71 10.39
C LEU A 184 11.70 12.82 10.66
N LEU A 185 10.79 13.31 11.49
CA LEU A 185 9.57 12.64 11.91
C LEU A 185 8.65 12.32 10.74
N ASN A 186 8.36 11.04 10.53
CA ASN A 186 7.31 10.59 9.61
C ASN A 186 6.01 10.29 10.37
N THR A 187 4.86 10.53 9.73
CA THR A 187 3.55 10.33 10.37
C THR A 187 2.59 9.56 9.47
N ILE A 188 1.95 8.52 10.02
CA ILE A 188 0.77 7.89 9.41
C ILE A 188 -0.45 8.24 10.26
N ASN A 189 -1.50 8.77 9.64
CA ASN A 189 -2.80 9.00 10.27
C ASN A 189 -3.82 8.05 9.65
N VAL A 190 -4.51 7.27 10.48
CA VAL A 190 -5.55 6.33 10.05
C VAL A 190 -6.84 6.62 10.80
N TRP A 191 -7.91 6.88 10.05
CA TRP A 191 -9.26 7.10 10.58
C TRP A 191 -10.20 6.01 10.08
N ASN A 192 -10.61 5.10 10.98
CA ASN A 192 -11.58 4.06 10.63
C ASN A 192 -12.42 3.58 11.82
N THR A 193 -13.52 2.92 11.50
CA THR A 193 -14.48 2.34 12.44
C THR A 193 -14.16 0.88 12.81
N LEU A 194 -12.99 0.37 12.39
CA LEU A 194 -12.68 -1.05 12.43
C LEU A 194 -11.99 -1.42 13.75
N ALA A 195 -12.78 -1.67 14.80
CA ALA A 195 -12.27 -2.17 16.06
C ALA A 195 -11.45 -3.48 15.87
N PRO A 196 -10.19 -3.53 16.34
CA PRO A 196 -9.34 -4.72 16.18
C PRO A 196 -10.00 -5.97 16.79
N THR A 197 -9.93 -7.08 16.08
CA THR A 197 -10.30 -8.40 16.64
C THR A 197 -9.09 -9.11 17.23
N THR A 198 -7.88 -8.72 16.82
CA THR A 198 -6.63 -9.27 17.31
C THR A 198 -5.49 -8.27 17.12
N PHE A 199 -4.40 -8.50 17.84
CA PHE A 199 -3.12 -7.85 17.63
C PHE A 199 -2.07 -8.92 17.36
N ILE A 200 -1.34 -8.79 16.25
CA ILE A 200 -0.25 -9.72 15.90
C ILE A 200 1.02 -8.89 15.72
N SER A 201 2.02 -9.14 16.57
CA SER A 201 3.31 -8.43 16.57
C SER A 201 3.16 -6.90 16.54
N GLY A 202 2.22 -6.37 17.34
CA GLY A 202 1.95 -4.94 17.42
C GLY A 202 1.02 -4.36 16.35
N ILE A 203 0.55 -5.16 15.39
CA ILE A 203 -0.38 -4.71 14.36
C ILE A 203 -1.83 -4.97 14.80
N PRO A 204 -2.68 -3.93 14.91
CA PRO A 204 -4.12 -4.11 15.10
C PRO A 204 -4.77 -4.60 13.80
N ILE A 205 -5.44 -5.74 13.86
CA ILE A 205 -6.06 -6.40 12.71
C ILE A 205 -7.56 -6.61 12.97
N ARG A 206 -8.38 -6.22 12.00
CA ARG A 206 -9.79 -6.59 11.93
C ARG A 206 -9.95 -7.83 11.05
N ILE A 207 -10.50 -8.90 11.59
CA ILE A 207 -10.87 -10.10 10.86
C ILE A 207 -12.40 -10.21 10.87
N GLU A 208 -13.03 -10.02 9.71
CA GLU A 208 -14.48 -10.18 9.60
C GLU A 208 -14.87 -11.65 9.59
N GLY A 209 -15.93 -11.99 10.32
CA GLY A 209 -16.29 -13.38 10.61
C GLY A 209 -15.46 -14.02 11.73
N GLY A 210 -14.48 -13.30 12.31
CA GLY A 210 -13.66 -13.78 13.43
C GLY A 210 -12.54 -14.75 13.03
N MET A 211 -11.89 -15.36 14.02
CA MET A 211 -10.73 -16.26 13.85
C MET A 211 -11.05 -17.61 13.19
N THR A 212 -12.33 -17.91 12.93
CA THR A 212 -12.80 -19.14 12.26
C THR A 212 -12.59 -19.14 10.75
N SER A 213 -11.96 -18.11 10.20
CA SER A 213 -11.93 -17.79 8.78
C SER A 213 -10.83 -18.52 7.98
N ASN A 214 -10.13 -19.52 8.54
CA ASN A 214 -9.02 -20.24 7.88
C ASN A 214 -7.99 -19.30 7.21
N ASN A 215 -7.82 -18.09 7.76
CA ASN A 215 -6.84 -17.13 7.31
C ASN A 215 -5.48 -17.45 7.93
N THR A 216 -4.41 -17.24 7.18
CA THR A 216 -3.04 -17.51 7.64
C THR A 216 -2.31 -16.22 7.94
N PHE A 217 -1.79 -16.08 9.15
CA PHE A 217 -0.97 -14.94 9.56
C PHE A 217 0.42 -15.42 9.94
N ASN A 218 1.44 -14.97 9.20
CA ASN A 218 2.83 -15.22 9.50
C ASN A 218 3.56 -13.88 9.58
N ILE A 219 3.44 -13.22 10.73
CA ILE A 219 3.93 -11.87 10.98
C ILE A 219 5.06 -11.98 12.02
N GLY A 220 6.29 -11.67 11.60
CA GLY A 220 7.48 -11.68 12.45
C GLY A 220 7.47 -10.59 13.51
N SER A 221 8.57 -10.45 14.25
CA SER A 221 8.66 -9.57 15.43
C SER A 221 8.73 -8.06 15.13
N ASN A 222 9.11 -7.65 13.92
CA ASN A 222 9.29 -6.25 13.56
C ASN A 222 8.57 -5.89 12.24
N PRO A 223 7.24 -6.06 12.16
CA PRO A 223 6.52 -5.79 10.91
C PRO A 223 6.38 -4.29 10.62
N ILE A 224 6.61 -3.43 11.63
CA ILE A 224 6.71 -1.99 11.49
C ILE A 224 8.11 -1.58 11.97
N SER A 225 9.01 -1.27 11.04
CA SER A 225 10.38 -0.88 11.36
C SER A 225 10.46 0.62 11.67
N GLY A 226 11.15 0.99 12.75
CA GLY A 226 11.37 2.39 13.14
C GLY A 226 10.17 3.07 13.80
N LEU A 227 9.11 2.32 14.17
CA LEU A 227 7.98 2.85 14.92
C LEU A 227 8.46 3.48 16.24
N ASN A 228 7.90 4.64 16.57
CA ASN A 228 8.19 5.41 17.78
C ASN A 228 9.66 5.82 17.97
N SER A 229 10.51 5.57 16.96
CA SER A 229 11.93 5.96 16.92
C SER A 229 12.06 7.28 16.17
N SER A 230 12.98 8.17 16.58
CA SER A 230 13.19 9.48 15.94
C SER A 230 11.91 10.29 15.74
N GLY A 231 10.94 10.14 16.65
CA GLY A 231 9.64 10.79 16.57
C GLY A 231 8.63 10.17 15.61
N ASN A 232 8.96 9.13 14.82
CA ASN A 232 8.02 8.51 13.89
C ASN A 232 6.75 8.01 14.61
N ARG A 233 5.57 8.34 14.08
CA ARG A 233 4.27 7.94 14.69
C ARG A 233 3.32 7.32 13.68
N ILE A 234 2.51 6.40 14.18
CA ILE A 234 1.26 5.99 13.55
C ILE A 234 0.15 6.37 14.53
N PHE A 235 -0.76 7.24 14.11
CA PHE A 235 -1.97 7.57 14.84
C PHE A 235 -3.15 6.81 14.25
N ILE A 236 -3.91 6.15 15.11
CA ILE A 236 -5.15 5.46 14.76
C ILE A 236 -6.26 6.12 15.56
N ASN A 237 -7.20 6.74 14.87
CA ASN A 237 -8.28 7.53 15.47
C ASN A 237 -7.77 8.56 16.49
N GLY A 238 -6.66 9.22 16.17
CA GLY A 238 -6.00 10.21 17.03
C GLY A 238 -5.13 9.63 18.15
N THR A 239 -5.16 8.31 18.39
CA THR A 239 -4.30 7.66 19.40
C THR A 239 -3.03 7.11 18.78
N ALA A 240 -1.87 7.43 19.34
CA ALA A 240 -0.59 6.89 18.88
C ALA A 240 -0.50 5.39 19.15
N LEU A 241 -0.11 4.61 18.14
CA LEU A 241 0.11 3.17 18.26
C LEU A 241 1.37 2.88 19.08
N PRO A 242 1.26 2.17 20.22
CA PRO A 242 2.44 1.77 21.00
C PRO A 242 3.30 0.73 20.25
N ASN A 243 4.58 0.65 20.61
CA ASN A 243 5.42 -0.48 20.17
C ASN A 243 4.85 -1.78 20.73
N ASN A 244 4.78 -2.82 19.90
CA ASN A 244 4.25 -4.14 20.29
C ASN A 244 2.84 -4.07 20.90
N ALA A 245 2.00 -3.17 20.40
CA ALA A 245 0.63 -2.99 20.89
C ALA A 245 -0.15 -4.32 20.98
N THR A 246 -0.81 -4.53 22.11
CA THR A 246 -1.79 -5.60 22.33
C THR A 246 -3.20 -5.04 22.58
N THR A 247 -3.30 -3.75 22.91
CA THR A 247 -4.51 -2.96 23.13
C THR A 247 -4.19 -1.47 22.88
N GLY A 248 -5.13 -0.56 23.16
CA GLY A 248 -4.86 0.88 23.26
C GLY A 248 -5.21 1.71 22.03
N VAL A 249 -5.72 1.09 20.96
CA VAL A 249 -6.24 1.79 19.77
C VAL A 249 -7.62 1.25 19.40
N THR A 250 -8.48 2.08 18.81
CA THR A 250 -9.87 1.75 18.47
C THR A 250 -10.09 1.40 17.00
N GLY A 251 -9.04 1.48 16.18
CA GLY A 251 -9.08 1.17 14.75
C GLY A 251 -8.02 0.13 14.35
N SER A 252 -8.10 -0.34 13.11
CA SER A 252 -7.22 -1.38 12.59
C SER A 252 -6.33 -0.88 11.45
N LEU A 253 -5.14 -1.47 11.28
CA LEU A 253 -4.26 -1.20 10.15
C LEU A 253 -4.47 -2.18 9.00
N ILE A 254 -4.92 -3.40 9.31
CA ILE A 254 -5.22 -4.45 8.34
C ILE A 254 -6.67 -4.89 8.52
N LEU A 255 -7.37 -5.03 7.41
CA LEU A 255 -8.69 -5.64 7.35
C LEU A 255 -8.62 -6.91 6.49
N VAL A 256 -9.05 -8.04 7.07
CA VAL A 256 -9.24 -9.28 6.33
C VAL A 256 -10.73 -9.60 6.30
N SER A 257 -11.32 -9.58 5.10
CA SER A 257 -12.72 -9.92 4.88
C SER A 257 -12.84 -11.21 4.07
N GLY A 258 -13.44 -12.24 4.66
CA GLY A 258 -13.55 -13.57 4.05
C GLY A 258 -12.46 -14.55 4.51
N THR A 259 -12.33 -15.66 3.78
CA THR A 259 -11.55 -16.82 4.22
C THR A 259 -10.33 -17.09 3.34
N ARG A 260 -9.39 -17.88 3.87
CA ARG A 260 -8.20 -18.41 3.16
C ARG A 260 -7.21 -17.35 2.64
N SER A 261 -7.29 -16.12 3.14
CA SER A 261 -6.32 -15.09 2.81
C SER A 261 -5.06 -15.27 3.67
N THR A 262 -3.91 -14.88 3.10
CA THR A 262 -2.61 -15.03 3.76
C THR A 262 -1.93 -13.67 3.90
N VAL A 263 -1.53 -13.33 5.13
CA VAL A 263 -0.68 -12.17 5.42
C VAL A 263 0.66 -12.68 5.95
N LYS A 264 1.71 -12.43 5.19
CA LYS A 264 3.10 -12.74 5.55
C LYS A 264 3.90 -11.44 5.64
N ILE A 265 4.46 -11.15 6.80
CA ILE A 265 5.34 -10.00 7.02
C ILE A 265 6.57 -10.50 7.76
N GLN A 266 7.70 -10.67 7.07
CA GLN A 266 8.88 -11.37 7.61
C GLN A 266 10.20 -10.73 7.20
#